data_AF-S4P8D8-F1
#
_entry.id   AF-S4P8D8-F1
#
_cell.length_a   1.000
_cell.length_b   1.000
_cell.length_c   1.000
_cell.angle_alpha   90.00
_cell.angle_beta   90.00
_cell.angle_gamma   90.00
#
_symmetry.space_group_name_H-M   'P 1'
#
loop_
_entity.id
_entity.type
_entity.pdbx_description
1 polymer ?
#
loop_
_entity_poly.entity_id
_entity_poly.type
_entity_poly.pdbx_seq_one_letter_code
_entity_poly.pdbx_strand_id
1 'polypeptide(L)'
;GVLKERYTTLFSPPLPEDKVTAIDKLTIGVVGKTIFSFPERWFPDVNSFSFFWNTEDREEFKDDPWMIQMKQVGRPMGSNNTLTFWANGDVAKLIETLPED
;
A
#
# COMPACT_ATOMS: atom_id res chain seq x y z
N GLY A 1 3.94 -13.43 4.67
CA GLY A 1 5.42 -13.46 4.79
C GLY A 1 5.90 -14.56 5.73
N VAL A 2 5.34 -14.68 6.93
CA VAL A 2 5.86 -15.53 8.02
C VAL A 2 6.37 -16.90 7.60
N LEU A 3 5.59 -17.70 6.85
CA LEU A 3 6.06 -19.00 6.40
C LEU A 3 7.26 -18.90 5.44
N LYS A 4 7.25 -17.97 4.48
CA LYS A 4 8.42 -17.75 3.60
C LYS A 4 9.70 -17.40 4.38
N GLU A 5 9.57 -16.67 5.49
CA GLU A 5 10.71 -16.25 6.30
C GLU A 5 11.16 -17.34 7.30
N ARG A 6 10.22 -18.08 7.89
CA ARG A 6 10.46 -18.86 9.11
C ARG A 6 10.09 -20.34 9.02
N TYR A 7 9.66 -20.87 7.86
CA TYR A 7 9.21 -22.27 7.76
C TYR A 7 10.27 -23.30 8.19
N THR A 8 11.55 -22.98 8.09
CA THR A 8 12.67 -23.84 8.47
C THR A 8 12.85 -24.01 9.98
N THR A 9 12.30 -23.09 10.79
CA THR A 9 12.48 -23.06 12.26
C THR A 9 11.16 -23.20 13.03
N LEU A 10 10.02 -23.01 12.36
CA LEU A 10 8.70 -22.97 13.02
C LEU A 10 8.14 -24.38 13.33
N PHE A 11 8.59 -25.42 12.63
CA PHE A 11 8.03 -26.77 12.73
C PHE A 11 9.06 -27.80 13.20
N SER A 12 8.62 -28.68 14.11
CA SER A 12 9.35 -29.88 14.52
C SER A 12 8.36 -31.04 14.62
N PRO A 13 8.41 -32.05 13.73
CA PRO A 13 9.40 -32.23 12.66
C PRO A 13 9.28 -31.19 11.52
N PRO A 14 10.32 -31.03 10.67
CA PRO A 14 10.29 -30.15 9.51
C PRO A 14 9.15 -30.47 8.53
N LEU A 15 8.73 -29.47 7.75
CA LEU A 15 7.72 -29.67 6.72
C LEU A 15 8.22 -30.61 5.60
N PRO A 16 7.34 -31.46 5.04
CA PRO A 16 7.68 -32.25 3.86
C PRO A 16 7.94 -31.36 2.62
N GLU A 17 8.64 -31.92 1.63
CA GLU A 17 9.16 -31.20 0.45
C GLU A 17 8.07 -30.53 -0.39
N ASP A 18 6.89 -31.15 -0.50
CA ASP A 18 5.75 -30.61 -1.24
C ASP A 18 5.25 -29.28 -0.65
N LYS A 19 5.20 -29.18 0.69
CA LYS A 19 4.82 -27.95 1.41
C LYS A 19 5.89 -26.88 1.31
N VAL A 20 7.17 -27.26 1.41
CA VAL A 20 8.30 -26.34 1.20
C VAL A 20 8.24 -25.75 -0.22
N THR A 21 8.07 -26.61 -1.21
CA THR A 21 7.93 -26.20 -2.63
C THR A 21 6.77 -25.22 -2.82
N ALA A 22 5.64 -25.45 -2.16
CA ALA A 22 4.50 -24.53 -2.23
C ALA A 22 4.82 -23.17 -1.58
N ILE A 23 5.50 -23.15 -0.43
CA ILE A 23 5.93 -21.92 0.24
C ILE A 23 6.87 -21.12 -0.65
N ASP A 24 7.80 -21.77 -1.34
CA ASP A 24 8.77 -21.09 -2.21
C ASP A 24 8.10 -20.52 -3.48
N LYS A 25 7.29 -21.34 -4.17
CA LYS A 25 6.71 -20.97 -5.47
C LYS A 25 5.56 -19.98 -5.38
N LEU A 26 4.77 -19.98 -4.32
CA LEU A 26 3.67 -19.03 -4.16
C LEU A 26 4.22 -17.64 -3.86
N THR A 27 3.87 -16.62 -4.63
CA THR A 27 4.27 -15.24 -4.36
C THR A 27 3.38 -14.58 -3.31
N ILE A 28 3.94 -13.62 -2.57
CA ILE A 28 3.20 -12.78 -1.63
C ILE A 28 3.46 -11.33 -2.02
N GLY A 29 2.40 -10.62 -2.40
CA GLY A 29 2.44 -9.18 -2.68
C GLY A 29 2.28 -8.34 -1.41
N VAL A 30 2.35 -7.02 -1.59
CA VAL A 30 2.10 -6.02 -0.55
C VAL A 30 1.13 -4.97 -1.08
N VAL A 31 0.18 -4.60 -0.23
CA VAL A 31 -0.78 -3.51 -0.44
C VAL A 31 -0.87 -2.74 0.87
N GLY A 32 -0.63 -1.44 0.82
CA GLY A 32 -0.76 -0.51 1.93
C GLY A 32 -1.95 0.42 1.72
N LYS A 33 -2.49 0.95 2.81
CA LYS A 33 -3.49 2.03 2.79
C LYS A 33 -3.01 3.19 3.65
N THR A 34 -3.11 4.40 3.12
CA THR A 34 -2.89 5.65 3.87
C THR A 34 -4.23 6.35 4.02
N ILE A 35 -4.58 6.77 5.24
CA ILE A 35 -5.88 7.41 5.52
C ILE A 35 -5.64 8.85 5.94
N PHE A 36 -6.10 9.78 5.11
CA PHE A 36 -6.07 11.20 5.40
C PHE A 36 -7.37 11.60 6.08
N SER A 37 -7.28 12.12 7.31
CA SER A 37 -8.42 12.60 8.08
C SER A 37 -8.48 14.11 8.08
N PHE A 38 -9.66 14.67 7.79
CA PHE A 38 -9.86 16.11 7.73
C PHE A 38 -10.94 16.55 8.73
N PRO A 39 -10.87 17.76 9.29
CA PRO A 39 -11.92 18.28 10.17
C PRO A 39 -13.30 18.28 9.50
N GLU A 40 -13.34 18.71 8.24
CA GLU A 40 -14.54 18.74 7.40
C GLU A 40 -14.23 18.22 5.99
N ARG A 41 -15.26 17.74 5.29
CA ARG A 41 -15.14 17.25 3.92
C ARG A 41 -14.95 18.43 2.97
N TRP A 42 -13.76 18.53 2.38
CA TRP A 42 -13.44 19.51 1.32
C TRP A 42 -13.49 18.90 -0.10
N PHE A 43 -13.60 17.58 -0.21
CA PHE A 43 -13.61 16.83 -1.48
C PHE A 43 -15.03 16.43 -1.91
N PRO A 44 -15.25 16.11 -3.20
CA PRO A 44 -16.58 15.77 -3.71
C PRO A 44 -17.20 14.53 -3.04
N ASP A 45 -18.52 14.48 -2.96
CA ASP A 45 -19.24 13.30 -2.47
C ASP A 45 -19.33 12.21 -3.55
N VAL A 46 -18.18 11.60 -3.83
CA VAL A 46 -18.00 10.49 -4.77
C VAL A 46 -17.27 9.35 -4.08
N ASN A 47 -17.45 8.13 -4.58
CA ASN A 47 -16.79 6.95 -4.01
C ASN A 47 -15.27 6.98 -4.21
N SER A 48 -14.81 7.57 -5.31
CA SER A 48 -13.39 7.77 -5.60
C SER A 48 -13.18 8.81 -6.68
N PHE A 49 -12.01 9.43 -6.70
CA PHE A 49 -11.56 10.27 -7.81
C PHE A 49 -10.06 10.07 -8.06
N SER A 50 -9.65 10.37 -9.29
CA SER A 50 -8.30 10.14 -9.78
C SER A 50 -7.54 11.46 -9.95
N PHE A 51 -6.23 11.40 -9.70
CA PHE A 51 -5.30 12.50 -9.93
C PHE A 51 -4.56 12.29 -11.24
N PHE A 52 -4.46 13.36 -12.03
CA PHE A 52 -3.66 13.39 -13.25
C PHE A 52 -2.55 14.41 -13.06
N TRP A 53 -1.35 13.90 -12.79
CA TRP A 53 -0.15 14.71 -12.60
C TRP A 53 0.40 15.17 -13.95
N ASN A 54 0.45 16.50 -14.15
CA ASN A 54 1.05 17.12 -15.32
C ASN A 54 2.59 17.05 -15.25
N THR A 55 3.28 17.64 -16.22
CA THR A 55 4.75 17.60 -16.26
C THR A 55 5.36 18.45 -15.15
N GLU A 56 4.77 19.61 -14.88
CA GLU A 56 5.21 20.54 -13.84
C GLU A 56 5.14 19.89 -12.44
N ASP A 57 4.03 19.21 -12.13
CA ASP A 57 3.83 18.50 -10.86
C ASP A 57 4.88 17.40 -10.69
N ARG A 58 5.22 16.68 -11.77
CA ARG A 58 6.22 15.60 -11.73
C ARG A 58 7.62 16.10 -11.44
N GLU A 59 7.94 17.30 -11.93
CA GLU A 59 9.21 17.96 -11.62
C GLU A 59 9.22 18.50 -10.18
N GLU A 60 8.09 19.01 -9.68
CA GLU A 60 7.95 19.48 -8.30
C GLU A 60 8.12 18.33 -7.28
N PHE A 61 7.46 17.19 -7.52
CA PHE A 61 7.49 16.03 -6.61
C PHE A 61 8.49 14.96 -7.03
N LYS A 62 9.54 15.31 -7.78
CA LYS A 62 10.55 14.34 -8.24
C LYS A 62 11.27 13.63 -7.08
N ASP A 63 11.44 14.35 -5.97
CA ASP A 63 12.13 13.87 -4.77
C ASP A 63 11.14 13.14 -3.81
N ASP A 64 9.84 13.25 -4.07
CA ASP A 64 8.75 12.61 -3.33
C ASP A 64 7.95 11.65 -4.24
N PRO A 65 8.56 10.53 -4.68
CA PRO A 65 7.95 9.67 -5.70
C PRO A 65 6.61 9.07 -5.26
N TRP A 66 6.33 8.98 -3.96
CA TRP A 66 5.04 8.49 -3.47
C TRP A 66 3.87 9.41 -3.85
N MET A 67 4.10 10.73 -3.93
CA MET A 67 3.08 11.72 -4.30
C MET A 67 2.59 11.49 -5.73
N ILE A 68 3.51 11.36 -6.69
CA ILE A 68 3.18 11.10 -8.10
C ILE A 68 2.53 9.72 -8.30
N GLN A 69 2.76 8.78 -7.38
CA GLN A 69 2.12 7.47 -7.40
C GLN A 69 0.71 7.50 -6.79
N MET A 70 0.32 8.59 -6.12
CA MET A 70 -1.04 8.82 -5.68
C MET A 70 -1.94 9.14 -6.86
N LYS A 71 -2.45 8.09 -7.50
CA LYS A 71 -3.27 8.19 -8.73
C LYS A 71 -4.76 8.20 -8.45
N GLN A 72 -5.20 7.63 -7.34
CA GLN A 72 -6.61 7.52 -7.00
C GLN A 72 -6.78 7.48 -5.49
N VAL A 73 -7.79 8.21 -5.01
CA VAL A 73 -8.25 8.13 -3.62
C VAL A 73 -9.72 7.74 -3.60
N GLY A 74 -10.10 7.02 -2.55
CA GLY A 74 -11.48 6.60 -2.31
C GLY A 74 -11.98 7.08 -0.97
N ARG A 75 -13.30 7.24 -0.85
CA ARG A 75 -13.93 7.45 0.46
C ARG A 75 -14.18 6.09 1.12
N PRO A 76 -13.70 5.85 2.35
CA PRO A 76 -14.04 4.63 3.07
C PRO A 76 -15.52 4.65 3.47
N MET A 77 -16.14 3.47 3.54
CA MET A 77 -17.58 3.37 3.88
C MET A 77 -17.90 3.81 5.31
N GLY A 78 -16.91 3.77 6.22
CA GLY A 78 -17.09 4.08 7.65
C GLY A 78 -16.84 5.54 8.03
N SER A 79 -16.51 6.42 7.08
CA SER A 79 -16.23 7.83 7.38
C SER A 79 -16.62 8.76 6.22
N ASN A 80 -16.97 10.00 6.56
CA ASN A 80 -17.41 11.02 5.62
C ASN A 80 -16.38 12.12 5.37
N ASN A 81 -15.35 12.25 6.22
CA ASN A 81 -14.34 13.29 6.19
C ASN A 81 -12.91 12.73 6.02
N THR A 82 -12.78 11.49 5.54
CA THR A 82 -11.47 10.87 5.30
C THR A 82 -11.32 10.42 3.84
N LEU A 83 -10.09 10.45 3.35
CA LEU A 83 -9.69 9.86 2.07
C LEU A 83 -8.74 8.68 2.31
N THR A 84 -8.95 7.58 1.59
CA THR A 84 -8.07 6.42 1.60
C THR A 84 -7.30 6.37 0.28
N PHE A 85 -5.97 6.44 0.38
CA PHE A 85 -5.06 6.13 -0.71
C PHE A 85 -4.60 4.67 -0.59
N TRP A 86 -4.62 3.95 -1.70
CA TRP A 86 -4.13 2.57 -1.79
C TRP A 86 -2.82 2.54 -2.57
N ALA A 87 -1.79 1.97 -1.97
CA ALA A 87 -0.50 1.74 -2.61
C ALA A 87 -0.24 0.24 -2.73
N ASN A 88 0.47 -0.19 -3.76
CA ASN A 88 0.84 -1.59 -3.96
C ASN A 88 2.30 -1.71 -4.37
N GLY A 89 2.88 -2.89 -4.13
CA GLY A 89 4.25 -3.19 -4.53
C GLY A 89 5.26 -2.23 -3.94
N ASP A 90 6.18 -1.72 -4.76
CA ASP A 90 7.29 -0.90 -4.27
C ASP A 90 6.84 0.47 -3.73
N VAL A 91 5.71 1.00 -4.18
CA VAL A 91 5.13 2.23 -3.61
C VAL A 91 4.62 1.98 -2.19
N ALA A 92 3.98 0.83 -1.94
CA ALA A 92 3.55 0.47 -0.59
C ALA A 92 4.75 0.30 0.35
N LYS A 93 5.79 -0.40 -0.11
CA LYS A 93 7.04 -0.55 0.66
C LYS A 93 7.71 0.80 0.93
N LEU A 94 7.74 1.70 -0.05
CA LEU A 94 8.29 3.04 0.13
C LEU A 94 7.53 3.80 1.22
N ILE A 95 6.20 3.84 1.14
CA ILE A 95 5.36 4.55 2.11
C ILE A 95 5.54 4.00 3.53
N GLU A 96 5.70 2.68 3.69
CA GLU A 96 6.00 2.06 5.00
C GLU A 96 7.33 2.52 5.61
N THR A 97 8.23 3.14 4.83
CA THR A 97 9.50 3.71 5.34
C THR A 97 9.43 5.20 5.64
N LEU A 98 8.34 5.89 5.26
CA LEU A 98 8.17 7.31 5.47
C LEU A 98 7.70 7.59 6.92
N PRO A 99 8.07 8.74 7.50
CA PRO A 99 7.49 9.18 8.77
C PRO A 99 5.99 9.50 8.60
N GLU A 100 5.24 9.38 9.69
CA GLU A 100 3.82 9.77 9.73
C GLU A 100 3.62 11.29 9.94
N ASP A 101 4.68 12.01 10.33
CA ASP A 101 4.70 13.44 10.68
C ASP A 101 5.48 14.31 9.68
#